data_AF-A0A1I1KYS9-F1
#
_entry.id   AF-A0A1I1KYS9-F1
#
_cell.length_a   1.000
_cell.length_b   1.000
_cell.length_c   1.000
_cell.angle_alpha   90.00
_cell.angle_beta   90.00
_cell.angle_gamma   90.00
#
_symmetry.space_group_name_H-M   'P 1'
#
loop_
_entity.id
_entity.type
_entity.pdbx_description
1 polymer ?
#
loop_
_entity_poly.entity_id
_entity_poly.type
_entity_poly.pdbx_seq_one_letter_code
_entity_poly.pdbx_strand_id
1 'polypeptide(L)'
;MALADTFVRPVKHTGKPADDKHTDGGGMYLLVKAGGKYWRMDYAHAEKRKTLALGVYPAVSLAKARQRRDKARELLADGIDPSAAKREEKQSTAVAAANTSSWWRVSSTRAWATPGQPATPKSGSGGWRKTCFFILARCRWQPSRHPFCWMPCAGLKSGESP
;
A
#
# COMPACT_ATOMS: atom_id res chain seq x y z
N MET A 1 15.95 29.23 -15.71
CA MET A 1 14.95 30.14 -15.11
C MET A 1 14.31 29.44 -13.92
N ALA A 2 13.90 30.18 -12.89
CA ALA A 2 13.18 29.61 -11.75
C ALA A 2 11.70 29.40 -12.14
N LEU A 3 11.12 28.28 -11.71
CA LEU A 3 9.73 27.94 -11.96
C LEU A 3 8.83 28.67 -10.95
N ALA A 4 7.69 29.17 -11.42
CA ALA A 4 6.66 29.78 -10.57
C ALA A 4 5.47 28.82 -10.41
N ASP A 5 4.80 28.85 -9.26
CA ASP A 5 3.66 27.98 -8.99
C ASP A 5 2.48 28.23 -9.95
N THR A 6 2.33 29.48 -10.42
CA THR A 6 1.39 29.89 -11.47
C THR A 6 1.63 29.18 -12.80
N PHE A 7 2.87 28.84 -13.11
CA PHE A 7 3.21 28.04 -14.29
C PHE A 7 2.94 26.55 -14.05
N VAL A 8 3.26 26.03 -12.86
CA VAL A 8 3.12 24.59 -12.55
C VAL A 8 1.66 24.13 -12.58
N ARG A 9 0.72 24.94 -12.10
CA ARG A 9 -0.71 24.60 -12.05
C ARG A 9 -1.33 24.26 -13.42
N PRO A 10 -1.29 25.14 -14.44
CA PRO A 10 -1.95 24.91 -15.73
C PRO A 10 -1.22 23.91 -16.62
N VAL A 11 0.07 23.66 -16.40
CA VAL A 11 0.87 22.77 -17.25
C VAL A 11 0.23 21.38 -17.30
N LYS A 12 -0.03 20.89 -18.50
CA LYS A 12 -0.53 19.55 -18.79
C LYS A 12 0.43 18.88 -19.76
N HIS A 13 0.42 17.56 -19.78
CA HIS A 13 1.19 16.80 -20.74
C HIS A 13 0.73 17.10 -22.16
N THR A 14 1.67 17.40 -23.07
CA THR A 14 1.38 17.78 -24.46
C THR A 14 1.05 16.61 -25.38
N GLY A 15 1.04 15.36 -24.87
CA GLY A 15 0.78 14.15 -25.67
C GLY A 15 1.96 13.72 -26.53
N LYS A 16 3.10 14.40 -26.43
CA LYS A 16 4.34 14.00 -27.10
C LYS A 16 4.92 12.76 -26.41
N PRO A 17 5.56 11.84 -27.16
CA PRO A 17 6.20 10.66 -26.56
C PRO A 17 7.38 11.04 -25.65
N ALA A 18 7.98 12.21 -25.86
CA ALA A 18 8.97 12.76 -24.96
C ALA A 18 8.29 13.39 -23.73
N ASP A 19 8.73 13.00 -22.53
CA ASP A 19 8.24 13.60 -21.29
C ASP A 19 8.61 15.11 -21.25
N ASP A 20 7.64 15.97 -20.92
CA ASP A 20 7.86 17.41 -20.82
C ASP A 20 8.66 17.73 -19.54
N LYS A 21 9.85 18.33 -19.69
CA LYS A 21 10.75 18.69 -18.59
C LYS A 21 10.83 20.19 -18.39
N HIS A 22 10.53 20.65 -17.17
CA HIS A 22 10.64 22.07 -16.80
C HIS A 22 11.63 22.24 -15.65
N THR A 23 12.74 22.93 -15.89
CA THR A 23 13.82 23.10 -14.91
C THR A 23 13.52 24.28 -13.96
N ASP A 24 13.76 24.09 -12.65
CA ASP A 24 13.64 25.14 -11.63
C ASP A 24 15.02 25.69 -11.21
N GLY A 25 16.09 24.94 -11.47
CA GLY A 25 17.47 25.25 -11.07
C GLY A 25 18.04 24.29 -10.04
N GLY A 26 19.37 24.29 -9.88
CA GLY A 26 20.06 23.38 -8.96
C GLY A 26 19.87 21.90 -9.29
N GLY A 27 19.71 21.55 -10.56
CA GLY A 27 19.46 20.17 -11.02
C GLY A 27 18.03 19.67 -10.78
N MET A 28 17.15 20.47 -10.18
CA MET A 28 15.73 20.13 -9.98
C MET A 28 14.89 20.48 -11.22
N TYR A 29 13.98 19.58 -11.58
CA TYR A 29 13.00 19.77 -12.64
C TYR A 29 11.66 19.10 -12.32
N LEU A 30 10.62 19.64 -12.93
CA LEU A 30 9.30 19.03 -13.02
C LEU A 30 9.26 18.14 -14.26
N LEU A 31 8.95 16.86 -14.06
CA LEU A 31 8.67 15.90 -15.12
C LEU A 31 7.16 15.74 -15.25
N VAL A 32 6.61 16.11 -16.40
CA VAL A 32 5.17 16.03 -16.68
C VAL A 32 4.93 14.85 -17.61
N LYS A 33 4.28 13.81 -17.06
CA LYS A 33 3.84 12.62 -17.79
C LYS A 33 2.32 12.64 -17.95
N ALA A 34 1.80 11.78 -18.82
CA ALA A 34 0.37 11.48 -18.87
C ALA A 34 -0.21 11.09 -17.48
N GLY A 35 0.56 10.35 -16.67
CA GLY A 35 0.15 9.92 -15.33
C GLY A 35 0.32 10.96 -14.21
N GLY A 36 0.77 12.18 -14.50
CA GLY A 36 0.88 13.25 -13.51
C GLY A 36 2.21 14.00 -13.50
N LYS A 37 2.41 14.80 -12.45
CA LYS A 37 3.51 15.77 -12.30
C LYS A 37 4.47 15.33 -11.21
N TYR A 38 5.73 15.14 -11.56
CA TYR A 38 6.75 14.56 -10.69
C TYR A 38 7.91 15.52 -10.47
N TRP A 39 8.26 15.76 -9.21
CA TRP A 39 9.46 16.50 -8.85
C TRP A 39 10.66 15.56 -8.83
N ARG A 40 11.65 15.84 -9.68
CA ARG A 40 12.90 15.09 -9.78
C ARG A 40 14.10 16.02 -9.70
N MET A 41 15.21 15.48 -9.25
CA MET A 41 16.49 16.17 -9.21
C MET A 41 17.59 15.22 -9.69
N ASP A 42 18.37 15.66 -10.67
CA ASP A 42 19.55 14.91 -11.11
C ASP A 42 20.77 15.40 -10.33
N TYR A 43 21.55 14.47 -9.80
CA TYR A 43 22.76 14.75 -9.04
C TYR A 43 23.87 13.76 -9.42
N ALA A 44 25.11 14.14 -9.12
CA ALA A 44 26.27 13.27 -9.27
C ALA A 44 26.77 12.91 -7.86
N HIS A 45 27.01 11.63 -7.62
CA HIS A 45 27.62 11.16 -6.38
C HIS A 45 28.50 9.95 -6.70
N ALA A 46 29.74 9.96 -6.21
CA ALA A 46 30.74 8.93 -6.49
C ALA A 46 30.85 8.60 -8.00
N GLU A 47 31.06 9.63 -8.83
CA GLU A 47 31.23 9.55 -10.29
C GLU A 47 29.99 9.08 -11.09
N LYS A 48 28.91 8.67 -10.41
CA LYS A 48 27.67 8.19 -11.05
C LYS A 48 26.58 9.26 -11.01
N ARG A 49 25.90 9.44 -12.15
CA ARG A 49 24.70 10.27 -12.25
C ARG A 49 23.50 9.50 -11.74
N LYS A 50 22.77 10.08 -10.80
CA LYS A 50 21.58 9.51 -10.19
C LYS A 50 20.43 10.52 -10.24
N THR A 51 19.20 10.02 -10.23
CA THR A 51 17.99 10.84 -10.18
C THR A 51 17.25 10.58 -8.87
N LEU A 52 17.05 11.65 -8.10
CA LEU A 52 16.29 11.63 -6.85
C LEU A 52 14.83 12.01 -7.12
N ALA A 53 13.91 11.20 -6.63
CA ALA A 53 12.48 11.53 -6.63
C ALA A 53 12.11 12.34 -5.38
N LEU A 54 11.83 13.64 -5.55
CA LEU A 54 11.46 14.54 -4.46
C LEU A 54 9.99 14.39 -4.07
N GLY A 55 9.10 14.10 -5.03
CA GLY A 55 7.68 13.85 -4.76
C GLY A 55 6.77 14.00 -5.98
N VAL A 56 5.46 13.96 -5.74
CA VAL A 56 4.42 14.12 -6.75
C VAL A 56 3.60 15.36 -6.41
N TYR A 57 3.29 16.18 -7.41
CA TYR A 57 2.36 17.31 -7.27
C TYR A 57 0.92 16.79 -7.41
N PRO A 58 -0.06 17.23 -6.60
CA PRO A 58 -0.04 18.37 -5.68
C PRO A 58 0.38 18.06 -4.23
N ALA A 59 0.62 16.79 -3.88
CA ALA A 59 1.00 16.39 -2.52
C ALA A 59 2.26 17.12 -2.02
N VAL A 60 3.18 17.44 -2.92
CA VAL A 60 4.36 18.28 -2.66
C VAL A 60 4.25 19.56 -3.48
N SER A 61 4.09 20.69 -2.78
CA SER A 61 4.14 22.03 -3.36
C SER A 61 5.57 22.41 -3.78
N LEU A 62 5.70 23.41 -4.65
CA LEU A 62 7.00 23.91 -5.11
C LEU A 62 7.92 24.32 -3.95
N ALA A 63 7.38 25.00 -2.93
CA ALA A 63 8.15 25.39 -1.75
C ALA A 63 8.71 24.18 -0.99
N LYS A 64 7.89 23.13 -0.77
CA LYS A 64 8.35 21.88 -0.15
C LYS A 64 9.36 21.14 -1.02
N ALA A 65 9.21 21.19 -2.34
CA ALA A 65 10.19 20.60 -3.27
C ALA A 65 11.55 21.29 -3.15
N ARG A 66 11.59 22.64 -3.05
CA ARG A 66 12.82 23.41 -2.81
C ARG A 66 13.48 23.08 -1.47
N GLN A 67 12.70 23.00 -0.39
CA GLN A 67 13.23 22.55 0.91
C GLN A 67 13.86 21.16 0.84
N ARG A 68 13.22 20.21 0.13
CA ARG A 68 13.78 18.86 -0.05
C ARG A 68 15.04 18.85 -0.91
N ARG A 69 15.11 19.73 -1.93
CA ARG A 69 16.32 19.94 -2.73
C ARG A 69 17.47 20.43 -1.85
N ASP A 70 17.21 21.43 -1.01
CA ASP A 70 18.26 22.03 -0.17
C ASP A 70 18.80 21.00 0.84
N LYS A 71 17.92 20.25 1.51
CA LYS A 71 18.31 19.10 2.34
C LYS A 71 19.12 18.05 1.57
N ALA A 72 18.73 17.72 0.34
CA ALA A 72 19.48 16.77 -0.48
C ALA A 72 20.87 17.31 -0.85
N ARG A 73 21.02 18.62 -1.03
CA ARG A 73 22.33 19.25 -1.28
C ARG A 73 23.22 19.26 -0.05
N GLU A 74 22.66 19.49 1.13
CA GLU A 74 23.37 19.38 2.41
C GLU A 74 23.92 17.96 2.57
N LEU A 75 23.09 16.93 2.40
CA LEU A 75 23.53 15.53 2.46
C LEU A 75 24.62 15.20 1.43
N LEU A 76 24.52 15.76 0.22
CA LEU A 76 25.56 15.57 -0.80
C LEU A 76 26.88 16.27 -0.44
N ALA A 77 26.82 17.41 0.26
CA ALA A 77 28.00 18.09 0.77
C ALA A 77 28.68 17.28 1.89
N ASP A 78 27.88 16.58 2.70
CA ASP A 78 28.37 15.63 3.72
C ASP A 78 28.85 14.28 3.13
N GLY A 79 28.73 14.11 1.81
CA GLY A 79 29.10 12.87 1.12
C GLY A 79 28.12 11.71 1.34
N ILE A 80 26.91 11.97 1.83
CA ILE A 80 25.87 10.98 2.08
C ILE A 80 24.94 10.89 0.86
N ASP A 81 24.61 9.68 0.43
CA ASP A 81 23.65 9.47 -0.68
C ASP A 81 22.20 9.78 -0.19
N PRO A 82 21.53 10.82 -0.73
CA PRO A 82 20.19 11.20 -0.29
C PRO A 82 19.11 10.16 -0.65
N SER A 83 19.38 9.28 -1.62
CA SER A 83 18.47 8.18 -1.96
C SER A 83 18.49 7.06 -0.94
N ALA A 84 19.63 6.81 -0.29
CA ALA A 84 19.76 5.84 0.78
C ALA A 84 19.07 6.34 2.07
N ALA A 85 19.35 7.59 2.47
CA ALA A 85 18.74 8.21 3.65
C ALA A 85 17.19 8.17 3.60
N LYS A 86 16.61 8.44 2.42
CA LYS A 86 15.15 8.37 2.23
C LYS A 86 14.59 6.95 2.29
N ARG A 87 15.38 5.94 1.91
CA ARG A 87 14.97 4.53 2.02
C ARG A 87 15.00 4.07 3.47
N GLU A 88 16.02 4.46 4.21
CA GLU A 88 16.18 4.12 5.64
C GLU A 88 15.07 4.73 6.50
N GLU A 89 14.70 5.99 6.26
CA GLU A 89 13.57 6.64 6.97
C GLU A 89 12.24 5.90 6.70
N LYS A 90 12.00 5.46 5.47
CA LYS A 90 10.81 4.65 5.13
C LYS A 90 10.83 3.26 5.77
N GLN A 91 12.00 2.65 5.89
CA GLN A 91 12.13 1.33 6.51
C GLN A 91 11.94 1.41 8.03
N SER A 92 12.54 2.41 8.69
CA SER A 92 12.38 2.61 10.13
C SER A 92 10.91 2.88 10.52
N THR A 93 10.18 3.67 9.74
CA THR A 93 8.75 3.92 9.95
C THR A 93 7.89 2.66 9.73
N ALA A 94 8.23 1.82 8.74
CA ALA A 94 7.53 0.55 8.52
C ALA A 94 7.76 -0.44 9.67
N VAL A 95 8.98 -0.53 10.19
CA VAL A 95 9.32 -1.39 11.33
C VAL A 95 8.67 -0.89 12.63
N ALA A 96 8.62 0.43 12.85
CA ALA A 96 7.92 1.02 13.98
C ALA A 96 6.41 0.72 13.95
N ALA A 97 5.77 0.81 12.77
CA ALA A 97 4.36 0.46 12.61
C ALA A 97 4.08 -1.03 12.86
N ALA A 98 5.01 -1.92 12.48
CA ALA A 98 4.91 -3.34 12.77
C ALA A 98 5.01 -3.63 14.28
N ASN A 99 5.91 -2.94 15.00
CA ASN A 99 6.10 -3.15 16.44
C ASN A 99 4.95 -2.64 17.32
N THR A 100 4.23 -1.60 16.92
CA THR A 100 3.06 -1.10 17.66
C THR A 100 1.83 -2.02 17.54
N SER A 101 1.85 -2.96 16.60
CA SER A 101 0.73 -3.90 16.37
C SER A 101 0.65 -5.06 17.39
N SER A 102 1.61 -5.16 18.32
CA SER A 102 1.68 -6.25 19.30
C SER A 102 1.00 -5.98 20.64
N TRP A 103 0.58 -4.74 20.92
CA TRP A 103 0.09 -4.38 22.26
C TRP A 103 -1.33 -4.90 22.58
N TRP A 104 -2.21 -5.10 21.60
CA TRP A 104 -3.58 -5.60 21.85
C TRP A 104 -3.72 -7.13 21.80
N ARG A 105 -2.66 -7.87 21.43
CA ARG A 105 -2.72 -9.34 21.27
C ARG A 105 -2.53 -10.12 22.58
N VAL A 106 -2.19 -9.47 23.69
CA VAL A 106 -1.86 -10.15 24.96
C VAL A 106 -2.80 -9.80 26.12
N SER A 107 -4.09 -9.65 25.89
CA SER A 107 -5.05 -9.43 26.98
C SER A 107 -6.44 -9.99 26.72
N SER A 108 -6.54 -11.29 26.43
CA SER A 108 -7.84 -11.97 26.39
C SER A 108 -7.79 -13.47 26.72
N THR A 109 -7.05 -13.88 27.76
CA THR A 109 -7.28 -15.18 28.41
C THR A 109 -7.04 -15.12 29.92
N ARG A 110 -7.91 -14.40 30.64
CA ARG A 110 -8.21 -14.76 32.03
C ARG A 110 -9.72 -14.97 32.13
N ALA A 111 -10.12 -16.19 31.78
CA ALA A 111 -11.46 -16.72 32.01
C ALA A 111 -11.77 -16.63 33.51
N TRP A 112 -12.84 -15.94 33.85
CA TRP A 112 -13.42 -15.93 35.19
C TRP A 112 -14.08 -17.29 35.39
N ALA A 113 -13.37 -18.19 36.08
CA ALA A 113 -13.93 -19.41 36.62
C ALA A 113 -14.87 -19.05 37.78
N THR A 114 -16.18 -19.18 37.58
CA THR A 114 -17.16 -19.10 38.67
C THR A 114 -17.21 -20.45 39.38
N PRO A 115 -17.00 -20.51 40.71
CA PRO A 115 -16.99 -21.78 41.44
C PRO A 115 -18.41 -22.23 41.79
N GLY A 116 -18.69 -23.52 41.59
CA GLY A 116 -19.64 -24.32 42.39
C GLY A 116 -21.12 -23.93 42.36
N GLN A 117 -21.91 -24.64 41.55
CA GLN A 117 -23.34 -24.84 41.84
C GLN A 117 -23.55 -26.27 42.36
N PRO A 118 -24.04 -26.49 43.60
CA PRO A 118 -24.50 -27.81 44.02
C PRO A 118 -25.90 -28.11 43.44
N ALA A 119 -26.09 -29.35 43.00
CA ALA A 119 -27.33 -29.86 42.44
C ALA A 119 -28.44 -29.98 43.51
N THR A 120 -29.67 -29.66 43.14
CA THR A 120 -30.89 -30.02 43.89
C THR A 120 -31.81 -30.90 43.04
N PRO A 121 -32.45 -31.94 43.62
CA PRO A 121 -33.20 -32.96 42.89
C PRO A 121 -34.63 -32.49 42.56
N LYS A 122 -35.13 -32.81 41.35
CA LYS A 122 -36.56 -32.64 41.02
C LYS A 122 -37.30 -33.95 41.25
N SER A 123 -38.22 -33.90 42.22
CA SER A 123 -39.21 -34.92 42.58
C SER A 123 -40.51 -34.74 41.77
N GLY A 124 -41.17 -35.86 41.43
CA GLY A 124 -42.59 -35.96 41.02
C GLY A 124 -42.83 -35.87 39.50
N SER A 125 -42.90 -36.96 38.75
CA SER A 125 -44.03 -37.91 38.57
C SER A 125 -45.19 -37.37 37.72
N GLY A 126 -45.35 -37.97 36.53
CA GLY A 126 -46.66 -38.10 35.87
C GLY A 126 -46.79 -37.43 34.50
N GLY A 127 -47.18 -38.23 33.50
CA GLY A 127 -47.93 -37.71 32.35
C GLY A 127 -47.27 -37.89 31.00
N TRP A 128 -47.56 -39.01 30.35
CA TRP A 128 -47.33 -39.20 28.91
C TRP A 128 -48.18 -38.21 28.12
N ARG A 129 -47.62 -37.58 27.08
CA ARG A 129 -48.24 -37.55 25.74
C ARG A 129 -47.31 -36.98 24.69
N LYS A 130 -47.50 -37.57 23.51
CA LYS A 130 -46.84 -37.37 22.25
C LYS A 130 -47.11 -35.97 21.72
N THR A 131 -46.10 -35.27 21.22
CA THR A 131 -46.31 -34.36 20.09
C THR A 131 -45.04 -34.27 19.27
N CYS A 132 -45.13 -34.80 18.05
CA CYS A 132 -44.21 -34.53 16.96
C CYS A 132 -44.09 -33.01 16.76
N PHE A 133 -42.88 -32.47 16.68
CA PHE A 133 -42.68 -31.20 15.99
C PHE A 133 -41.39 -31.26 15.16
N PHE A 134 -41.63 -31.47 13.86
CA PHE A 134 -40.94 -30.88 12.72
C PHE A 134 -39.44 -30.57 12.85
N ILE A 135 -38.61 -31.48 12.34
CA ILE A 135 -37.28 -31.15 11.84
C ILE A 135 -37.47 -30.47 10.49
N LEU A 136 -37.55 -29.14 10.48
CA LEU A 136 -37.35 -28.33 9.28
C LEU A 136 -35.86 -28.00 9.18
N ALA A 137 -35.20 -28.74 8.27
CA ALA A 137 -33.86 -28.51 7.81
C ALA A 137 -33.71 -27.07 7.27
N ARG A 138 -32.94 -26.23 7.97
CA ARG A 138 -32.58 -24.90 7.49
C ARG A 138 -31.30 -25.01 6.67
N CYS A 139 -31.52 -25.05 5.36
CA CYS A 139 -30.53 -25.03 4.29
C CYS A 139 -29.58 -23.82 4.47
N ARG A 140 -28.27 -24.10 4.55
CA ARG A 140 -27.21 -23.10 4.67
C ARG A 140 -26.88 -22.58 3.28
N TRP A 141 -27.36 -21.37 2.98
CA TRP A 141 -27.04 -20.63 1.76
C TRP A 141 -25.59 -20.12 1.86
N GLN A 142 -24.73 -20.61 0.98
CA GLN A 142 -23.31 -20.28 0.88
C GLN A 142 -23.11 -19.55 -0.46
N PRO A 143 -22.78 -18.24 -0.48
CA PRO A 143 -22.52 -17.53 -1.72
C PRO A 143 -21.11 -17.85 -2.21
N SER A 144 -21.04 -18.56 -3.32
CA SER A 144 -19.84 -18.83 -4.11
C SER A 144 -19.29 -17.55 -4.75
N ARG A 145 -18.03 -17.24 -4.46
CA ARG A 145 -17.19 -16.29 -5.21
C ARG A 145 -15.98 -17.06 -5.73
N HIS A 146 -15.93 -17.34 -7.02
CA HIS A 146 -14.66 -17.47 -7.74
C HIS A 146 -14.80 -16.90 -9.16
N PRO A 147 -13.95 -15.94 -9.54
CA PRO A 147 -13.91 -15.39 -10.88
C PRO A 147 -13.07 -16.29 -11.80
N PHE A 148 -13.55 -16.45 -13.04
CA PHE A 148 -12.76 -16.58 -14.27
C PHE A 148 -11.51 -17.48 -14.20
N CYS A 149 -11.69 -18.77 -14.52
CA CYS A 149 -10.59 -19.59 -15.01
C CYS A 149 -10.54 -19.46 -16.54
N TRP A 150 -9.47 -18.84 -17.03
CA TRP A 150 -9.09 -18.85 -18.44
C TRP A 150 -8.90 -20.30 -18.93
N MET A 151 -9.56 -20.65 -20.03
CA MET A 151 -9.24 -21.81 -20.86
C MET A 151 -8.08 -21.45 -21.79
N PRO A 152 -6.94 -22.15 -21.73
CA PRO A 152 -6.04 -22.22 -22.88
C PRO A 152 -6.54 -23.30 -23.84
N CYS A 153 -6.93 -22.86 -25.05
CA CYS A 153 -7.17 -23.72 -26.20
C CYS A 153 -5.90 -24.52 -26.53
N ALA A 154 -5.91 -25.82 -26.26
CA ALA A 154 -4.93 -26.76 -26.77
C ALA A 154 -5.22 -27.02 -28.26
N GLY A 155 -4.49 -26.32 -29.13
CA GLY A 155 -4.45 -26.61 -30.56
C GLY A 155 -3.51 -27.79 -30.82
N LEU A 156 -4.09 -28.97 -31.10
CA LEU A 156 -3.38 -30.08 -31.72
C LEU A 156 -2.92 -29.67 -33.13
N LYS A 157 -1.61 -29.68 -33.38
CA LYS A 157 -1.04 -29.85 -34.73
C LYS A 157 -0.04 -31.01 -34.67
N SER A 158 -0.58 -32.19 -34.98
CA SER A 158 0.14 -33.38 -35.39
C SER A 158 0.68 -33.21 -36.83
N GLY A 159 1.96 -33.52 -37.05
CA GLY A 159 2.54 -33.55 -38.40
C GLY A 159 4.08 -33.62 -38.43
N GLU A 160 4.66 -34.71 -37.92
CA GLU A 160 5.82 -35.40 -38.52
C GLU A 160 5.45 -35.77 -39.97
N SER A 161 6.28 -35.83 -41.02
CA SER A 161 7.71 -36.08 -41.31
C SER A 161 7.84 -35.96 -42.86
N PRO A 162 8.94 -36.29 -43.54
CA PRO A 162 10.36 -36.31 -43.18
C PRO A 162 11.18 -35.20 -43.85
#